data_AF-A0A1Z5KHD1-F1
#
_entry.id   AF-A0A1Z5KHD1-F1
#
_cell.length_a   1.000
_cell.length_b   1.000
_cell.length_c   1.000
_cell.angle_alpha   90.00
_cell.angle_beta   90.00
_cell.angle_gamma   90.00
#
_symmetry.space_group_name_H-M   'P 1'
#
loop_
_entity.id
_entity.type
_entity.pdbx_description
1 polymer ?
#
loop_
_entity_poly.entity_id
_entity_poly.type
_entity_poly.pdbx_seq_one_letter_code
_entity_poly.pdbx_strand_id
1 'polypeptide(L)'
;MVEESSTVSTQDNKKKKQTDDNNPRLTGLALQLDEGTRKSHSVAQNSAFVTGFFKGLSTKESYRNLITSLYFVYQVMEKDAFDRTHCPYVRAMDDPKLRRLTALEQDMDYFYGSDWKKVQIIRPSPATQAYIARVQQVAQTEPYLLVAHQYTRYLGDLFGGQMMGGMAQRSLNLEPGKGVAFYQFPDISNTNEFITQWYTRLNALELTDEQKQAIVDEANLVFDLNIGILQELDGSPFSAIWTMTVNSIKARLGF
;
A
#
# COMPACT_ATOMS: atom_id res chain seq x y z
N MET A 1 -35.22 -9.69 46.16
CA MET A 1 -34.62 -10.55 45.12
C MET A 1 -34.13 -9.67 43.98
N VAL A 2 -32.93 -9.10 44.09
CA VAL A 2 -32.22 -8.49 42.97
C VAL A 2 -30.74 -8.64 43.29
N GLU A 3 -30.04 -9.53 42.61
CA GLU A 3 -28.59 -9.50 42.45
C GLU A 3 -28.17 -10.53 41.40
N GLU A 4 -28.41 -10.22 40.12
CA GLU A 4 -27.84 -10.97 39.00
C GLU A 4 -27.71 -10.03 37.79
N SER A 5 -26.83 -9.03 37.87
CA SER A 5 -26.55 -8.15 36.71
C SER A 5 -25.13 -7.54 36.70
N SER A 6 -24.26 -7.86 37.65
CA SER A 6 -22.95 -7.21 37.80
C SER A 6 -21.76 -8.03 37.28
N THR A 7 -21.92 -9.32 37.00
CA THR A 7 -20.83 -10.24 36.61
C THR A 7 -20.59 -10.37 35.10
N VAL A 8 -21.59 -10.07 34.25
CA VAL A 8 -21.45 -10.17 32.79
C VAL A 8 -20.63 -9.01 32.21
N SER A 9 -20.79 -7.79 32.74
CA SER A 9 -20.11 -6.58 32.21
C SER A 9 -18.60 -6.56 32.48
N THR A 10 -18.12 -7.25 33.52
CA THR A 10 -16.70 -7.27 33.90
C THR A 10 -15.90 -8.28 33.08
N GLN A 11 -16.52 -9.36 32.62
CA GLN A 11 -15.89 -10.36 31.75
C GLN A 11 -15.77 -9.87 30.31
N ASP A 12 -16.78 -9.16 29.79
CA ASP A 12 -16.72 -8.55 28.47
C ASP A 12 -15.72 -7.38 28.41
N ASN A 13 -15.64 -6.55 29.46
CA ASN A 13 -14.61 -5.50 29.54
C ASN A 13 -13.20 -6.07 29.73
N LYS A 14 -13.02 -7.21 30.41
CA LYS A 14 -11.72 -7.89 30.47
C LYS A 14 -11.34 -8.52 29.12
N LYS A 15 -12.27 -9.17 28.40
CA LYS A 15 -12.01 -9.69 27.05
C LYS A 15 -11.64 -8.56 26.08
N LYS A 16 -12.36 -7.44 26.11
CA LYS A 16 -12.11 -6.29 25.23
C LYS A 16 -10.79 -5.56 25.54
N LYS A 17 -10.43 -5.47 26.83
CA LYS A 17 -9.14 -4.88 27.27
C LYS A 17 -7.95 -5.79 26.98
N GLN A 18 -8.15 -7.12 27.02
CA GLN A 18 -7.12 -8.11 26.76
C GLN A 18 -6.89 -8.37 25.25
N THR A 19 -7.85 -8.01 24.39
CA THR A 19 -7.67 -8.01 22.93
C THR A 19 -6.91 -6.79 22.41
N ASP A 20 -6.97 -5.65 23.09
CA ASP A 20 -6.24 -4.44 22.69
C ASP A 20 -4.76 -4.47 23.12
N ASP A 21 -4.42 -5.07 24.27
CA ASP A 21 -3.03 -5.20 24.77
C ASP A 21 -2.13 -6.09 23.89
N ASN A 22 -2.70 -6.88 22.98
CA ASN A 22 -1.97 -7.80 22.09
C ASN A 22 -2.07 -7.44 20.60
N ASN A 23 -2.58 -6.26 20.24
CA ASN A 23 -2.61 -5.85 18.84
C ASN A 23 -1.19 -5.45 18.38
N PRO A 24 -0.53 -6.20 17.48
CA PRO A 24 0.83 -5.89 17.05
C PRO A 24 0.93 -4.54 16.35
N ARG A 25 -0.17 -3.99 15.81
CA ARG A 25 -0.17 -2.65 15.21
C ARG A 25 0.08 -1.52 16.21
N LEU A 26 -0.21 -1.75 17.48
CA LEU A 26 -0.11 -0.72 18.52
C LEU A 26 1.24 -0.73 19.25
N THR A 27 2.25 -1.42 18.70
CA THR A 27 3.58 -1.53 19.31
C THR A 27 4.69 -1.51 18.26
N GLY A 28 5.93 -1.28 18.69
CA GLY A 28 7.13 -1.46 17.88
C GLY A 28 7.18 -0.63 16.59
N LEU A 29 7.81 -1.19 15.56
CA LEU A 29 7.92 -0.55 14.25
C LEU A 29 6.55 -0.40 13.56
N ALA A 30 5.61 -1.30 13.83
CA ALA A 30 4.25 -1.21 13.30
C ALA A 30 3.55 0.09 13.72
N LEU A 31 3.61 0.43 15.02
CA LEU A 31 3.05 1.69 15.53
C LEU A 31 3.78 2.90 14.95
N GLN A 32 5.12 2.85 14.89
CA GLN A 32 5.91 3.95 14.33
C GLN A 32 5.57 4.22 12.86
N LEU A 33 5.35 3.16 12.06
CA LEU A 33 4.88 3.29 10.69
C LEU A 33 3.47 3.86 10.62
N ASP A 34 2.53 3.34 11.41
CA ASP A 34 1.14 3.82 11.42
C ASP A 34 1.06 5.32 11.78
N GLU A 35 1.71 5.73 12.87
CA GLU A 35 1.73 7.11 13.33
C GLU A 35 2.54 8.02 12.40
N GLY A 36 3.74 7.58 12.00
CA GLY A 36 4.68 8.33 11.19
C GLY A 36 4.21 8.54 9.75
N THR A 37 3.39 7.62 9.23
CA THR A 37 2.78 7.76 7.90
C THR A 37 1.35 8.27 7.97
N ARG A 38 0.78 8.52 9.17
CA ARG A 38 -0.62 8.95 9.33
C ARG A 38 -0.99 10.19 8.52
N LYS A 39 -0.07 11.16 8.39
CA LYS A 39 -0.29 12.34 7.56
C LYS A 39 -0.38 11.97 6.09
N SER A 40 0.53 11.14 5.60
CA SER A 40 0.58 10.64 4.22
C SER A 40 -0.63 9.74 3.91
N HIS A 41 -1.03 8.87 4.85
CA HIS A 41 -2.29 8.14 4.82
C HIS A 41 -3.48 9.10 4.75
N SER A 42 -3.53 10.11 5.60
CA SER A 42 -4.62 11.11 5.59
C SER A 42 -4.64 11.89 4.28
N VAL A 43 -3.51 12.24 3.68
CA VAL A 43 -3.46 12.90 2.36
C VAL A 43 -3.93 11.95 1.25
N ALA A 44 -3.51 10.68 1.30
CA ALA A 44 -3.97 9.66 0.37
C ALA A 44 -5.47 9.31 0.56
N GLN A 45 -6.00 9.42 1.78
CA GLN A 45 -7.38 9.05 2.14
C GLN A 45 -8.36 10.23 2.07
N ASN A 46 -7.95 11.47 2.37
CA ASN A 46 -8.80 12.65 2.32
C ASN A 46 -8.89 13.21 0.90
N SER A 47 -10.00 12.86 0.27
CA SER A 47 -10.80 13.61 -0.71
C SER A 47 -10.19 14.06 -2.05
N ALA A 48 -8.89 14.33 -2.20
CA ALA A 48 -8.31 14.70 -3.49
C ALA A 48 -7.75 13.47 -4.23
N PHE A 49 -7.08 12.56 -3.51
CA PHE A 49 -6.53 11.33 -4.09
C PHE A 49 -7.60 10.28 -4.35
N VAL A 50 -8.58 10.06 -3.47
CA VAL A 50 -9.67 9.10 -3.73
C VAL A 50 -10.61 9.64 -4.82
N THR A 51 -10.99 10.92 -4.75
CA THR A 51 -11.81 11.56 -5.79
C THR A 51 -11.05 11.70 -7.10
N GLY A 52 -9.75 12.02 -7.05
CA GLY A 52 -8.82 12.06 -8.18
C GLY A 52 -8.63 10.66 -8.76
N PHE A 53 -8.35 9.64 -7.95
CA PHE A 53 -8.34 8.24 -8.37
C PHE A 53 -9.65 7.85 -9.09
N PHE A 54 -10.83 8.21 -8.59
CA PHE A 54 -12.08 7.95 -9.31
C PHE A 54 -12.29 8.82 -10.56
N LYS A 55 -11.72 10.03 -10.62
CA LYS A 55 -11.74 10.90 -11.81
C LYS A 55 -10.71 10.48 -12.85
N GLY A 56 -9.49 10.13 -12.47
CA GLY A 56 -8.43 9.54 -13.28
C GLY A 56 -8.86 8.19 -13.80
N LEU A 57 -9.40 7.29 -12.95
CA LEU A 57 -10.02 6.04 -13.37
C LEU A 57 -11.37 6.20 -14.09
N SER A 58 -11.73 7.40 -14.54
CA SER A 58 -12.96 7.61 -15.32
C SER A 58 -12.95 6.87 -16.66
N THR A 59 -11.77 6.44 -17.13
CA THR A 59 -11.63 5.72 -18.40
C THR A 59 -10.84 4.41 -18.25
N LYS A 60 -11.17 3.44 -19.11
CA LYS A 60 -10.44 2.17 -19.22
C LYS A 60 -8.96 2.40 -19.58
N GLU A 61 -8.66 3.46 -20.33
CA GLU A 61 -7.30 3.84 -20.71
C GLU A 61 -6.47 4.30 -19.51
N SER A 62 -7.00 5.21 -18.70
CA SER A 62 -6.27 5.67 -17.52
C SER A 62 -6.06 4.56 -16.49
N TYR A 63 -7.07 3.70 -16.29
CA TYR A 63 -6.91 2.51 -15.46
C TYR A 63 -5.84 1.54 -16.00
N ARG A 64 -5.83 1.30 -17.32
CA ARG A 64 -4.76 0.52 -17.96
C ARG A 64 -3.37 1.14 -17.73
N ASN A 65 -3.25 2.47 -17.76
CA ASN A 65 -1.99 3.16 -17.47
C ASN A 65 -1.55 2.99 -16.00
N LEU A 66 -2.50 2.98 -15.05
CA LEU A 66 -2.22 2.62 -13.66
C LEU A 66 -1.65 1.21 -13.56
N ILE A 67 -2.34 0.23 -14.15
CA ILE A 67 -1.90 -1.18 -14.15
C ILE A 67 -0.51 -1.32 -14.77
N THR A 68 -0.24 -0.59 -15.86
CA THR A 68 1.08 -0.56 -16.50
C THR A 68 2.16 -0.02 -15.56
N SER A 69 1.86 1.07 -14.86
CA SER A 69 2.78 1.68 -13.90
C SER A 69 3.09 0.73 -12.73
N LEU A 70 2.05 0.10 -12.18
CA LEU A 70 2.17 -0.91 -11.13
C LEU A 70 2.96 -2.13 -11.63
N TYR A 71 2.71 -2.62 -12.84
CA TYR A 71 3.46 -3.72 -13.42
C TYR A 71 4.98 -3.47 -13.38
N PHE A 72 5.44 -2.31 -13.87
CA PHE A 72 6.88 -2.02 -13.89
C PHE A 72 7.47 -1.82 -12.48
N VAL A 73 6.74 -1.18 -11.56
CA VAL A 73 7.17 -1.04 -10.16
C VAL A 73 7.34 -2.41 -9.51
N TYR A 74 6.33 -3.28 -9.61
CA TYR A 74 6.37 -4.60 -8.99
C TYR A 74 7.34 -5.53 -9.68
N GLN A 75 7.55 -5.40 -10.98
CA GLN A 75 8.61 -6.14 -11.68
C GLN A 75 9.96 -5.86 -11.04
N VAL A 76 10.34 -4.59 -10.90
CA VAL A 76 11.63 -4.22 -10.31
C VAL A 76 11.69 -4.59 -8.83
N MET A 77 10.63 -4.26 -8.08
CA MET A 77 10.55 -4.54 -6.65
C MET A 77 10.67 -6.05 -6.35
N GLU A 78 9.94 -6.89 -7.09
CA GLU A 78 9.89 -8.33 -6.83
C GLU A 78 11.07 -9.07 -7.48
N LYS A 79 11.42 -8.80 -8.74
CA LYS A 79 12.43 -9.57 -9.49
C LYS A 79 13.85 -9.03 -9.35
N ASP A 80 14.00 -7.72 -9.35
CA ASP A 80 15.32 -7.09 -9.35
C ASP A 80 15.81 -6.75 -7.93
N ALA A 81 14.89 -6.47 -7.00
CA ALA A 81 15.22 -6.20 -5.60
C ALA A 81 15.00 -7.41 -4.69
N PHE A 82 13.76 -7.90 -4.51
CA PHE A 82 13.48 -8.94 -3.50
C PHE A 82 14.12 -10.28 -3.83
N ASP A 83 13.99 -10.78 -5.07
CA ASP A 83 14.55 -12.09 -5.46
C ASP A 83 16.10 -12.11 -5.39
N ARG A 84 16.76 -10.94 -5.38
CA ARG A 84 18.23 -10.80 -5.36
C ARG A 84 18.79 -10.34 -4.02
N THR A 85 17.94 -9.95 -3.06
CA THR A 85 18.42 -9.41 -1.80
C THR A 85 18.93 -10.49 -0.85
N HIS A 86 20.02 -10.18 -0.15
CA HIS A 86 20.52 -10.96 0.97
C HIS A 86 20.16 -10.33 2.32
N CYS A 87 19.42 -9.21 2.33
CA CYS A 87 19.02 -8.55 3.56
C CYS A 87 18.06 -9.46 4.37
N PRO A 88 18.41 -9.84 5.61
CA PRO A 88 17.60 -10.76 6.40
C PRO A 88 16.21 -10.19 6.72
N TYR A 89 16.11 -8.87 6.94
CA TYR A 89 14.85 -8.22 7.27
C TYR A 89 13.84 -8.27 6.11
N VAL A 90 14.30 -8.03 4.89
CA VAL A 90 13.45 -8.10 3.69
C VAL A 90 12.97 -9.53 3.48
N ARG A 91 13.87 -10.52 3.58
CA ARG A 91 13.55 -11.94 3.44
C ARG A 91 12.60 -12.46 4.52
N ALA A 92 12.68 -11.94 5.74
CA ALA A 92 11.78 -12.31 6.82
C ALA A 92 10.34 -11.82 6.60
N MET A 93 10.19 -10.72 5.85
CA MET A 93 8.89 -10.12 5.53
C MET A 93 8.29 -10.63 4.21
N ASP A 94 9.14 -11.13 3.31
CA ASP A 94 8.75 -11.59 1.98
C ASP A 94 7.86 -12.85 2.05
N ASP A 95 6.59 -12.69 1.67
CA ASP A 95 5.60 -13.75 1.64
C ASP A 95 5.11 -13.93 0.19
N PRO A 96 5.27 -15.11 -0.42
CA PRO A 96 4.80 -15.37 -1.79
C PRO A 96 3.32 -15.03 -2.02
N LYS A 97 2.47 -15.11 -0.99
CA LYS A 97 1.04 -14.77 -1.07
C LYS A 97 0.79 -13.28 -1.29
N LEU A 98 1.78 -12.44 -1.00
CA LEU A 98 1.73 -11.00 -1.26
C LEU A 98 2.28 -10.61 -2.64
N ARG A 99 3.01 -11.48 -3.33
CA ARG A 99 3.63 -11.16 -4.62
C ARG A 99 2.60 -10.91 -5.72
N ARG A 100 2.67 -9.75 -6.39
CA ARG A 100 1.65 -9.28 -7.35
C ARG A 100 2.09 -9.30 -8.81
N LEU A 101 3.36 -9.55 -9.12
CA LEU A 101 3.83 -9.50 -10.50
C LEU A 101 3.03 -10.42 -11.43
N THR A 102 2.79 -11.67 -11.04
CA THR A 102 2.00 -12.61 -11.86
C THR A 102 0.57 -12.13 -12.11
N ALA A 103 -0.07 -11.52 -11.10
CA ALA A 103 -1.41 -10.97 -11.24
C ALA A 103 -1.43 -9.74 -12.14
N LEU A 104 -0.42 -8.88 -12.04
CA LEU A 104 -0.23 -7.74 -12.94
C LEU A 104 0.03 -8.18 -14.38
N GLU A 105 0.78 -9.26 -14.60
CA GLU A 105 0.98 -9.82 -15.94
C GLU A 105 -0.34 -10.31 -16.57
N GLN A 106 -1.25 -10.90 -15.79
CA GLN A 106 -2.59 -11.27 -16.25
C GLN A 106 -3.44 -10.04 -16.61
N ASP A 107 -3.37 -8.98 -15.82
CA ASP A 107 -4.07 -7.74 -16.12
C ASP A 107 -3.49 -7.05 -17.37
N MET A 108 -2.16 -7.09 -17.55
CA MET A 108 -1.49 -6.61 -18.77
C MET A 108 -1.93 -7.41 -20.00
N ASP A 109 -2.01 -8.75 -19.90
CA ASP A 109 -2.56 -9.63 -20.95
C ASP A 109 -3.99 -9.23 -21.32
N TYR A 110 -4.83 -8.92 -20.33
CA TYR A 110 -6.21 -8.51 -20.58
C TYR A 110 -6.31 -7.16 -21.30
N PHE A 111 -5.48 -6.17 -20.93
CA PHE A 111 -5.58 -4.83 -21.50
C PHE A 111 -4.85 -4.65 -22.84
N TYR A 112 -3.79 -5.42 -23.09
CA TYR A 112 -2.92 -5.26 -24.26
C TYR A 112 -2.86 -6.50 -25.16
N GLY A 113 -3.44 -7.62 -24.74
CA GLY A 113 -3.38 -8.91 -25.44
C GLY A 113 -2.10 -9.69 -25.13
N SER A 114 -2.09 -11.00 -25.39
CA SER A 114 -1.02 -11.95 -24.99
C SER A 114 0.39 -11.63 -25.50
N ASP A 115 0.53 -10.79 -26.52
CA ASP A 115 1.81 -10.39 -27.09
C ASP A 115 2.33 -9.05 -26.53
N TRP A 116 1.70 -8.49 -25.49
CA TRP A 116 2.04 -7.17 -24.96
C TRP A 116 3.52 -7.01 -24.57
N LYS A 117 4.18 -8.08 -24.12
CA LYS A 117 5.63 -8.07 -23.82
C LYS A 117 6.50 -7.76 -25.05
N LYS A 118 6.01 -8.02 -26.26
CA LYS A 118 6.71 -7.74 -27.54
C LYS A 118 6.43 -6.31 -28.04
N VAL A 119 5.47 -5.62 -27.46
CA VAL A 119 5.03 -4.29 -27.89
C VAL A 119 5.98 -3.23 -27.34
N GLN A 120 6.88 -2.72 -28.20
CA GLN A 120 7.92 -1.75 -27.80
C GLN A 120 7.42 -0.40 -27.27
N ILE A 121 6.12 -0.10 -27.45
CA ILE A 121 5.50 1.16 -27.02
C ILE A 121 5.04 1.15 -25.56
N ILE A 122 4.94 -0.02 -24.90
CA ILE A 122 4.58 -0.09 -23.48
C ILE A 122 5.82 0.22 -22.66
N ARG A 123 5.84 1.37 -21.98
CA ARG A 123 6.99 1.86 -21.22
C ARG A 123 6.55 2.51 -19.92
N PRO A 124 7.40 2.51 -18.87
CA PRO A 124 7.09 3.22 -17.64
C PRO A 124 7.01 4.73 -17.89
N SER A 125 6.01 5.38 -17.32
CA SER A 125 5.88 6.84 -17.29
C SER A 125 7.01 7.50 -16.48
N PRO A 126 7.21 8.83 -16.56
CA PRO A 126 8.21 9.52 -15.76
C PRO A 126 8.10 9.28 -14.24
N ALA A 127 6.90 9.37 -13.65
CA ALA A 127 6.71 9.08 -12.22
C ALA A 127 6.97 7.60 -11.88
N THR A 128 6.59 6.70 -12.79
CA THR A 128 6.90 5.26 -12.66
C THR A 128 8.42 5.02 -12.68
N GLN A 129 9.15 5.69 -13.57
CA GLN A 129 10.61 5.62 -13.64
C GLN A 129 11.26 6.16 -12.36
N ALA A 130 10.75 7.26 -11.80
CA ALA A 130 11.24 7.79 -10.53
C ALA A 130 11.07 6.78 -9.38
N TYR A 131 9.93 6.08 -9.33
CA TYR A 131 9.71 5.06 -8.33
C TYR A 131 10.63 3.84 -8.53
N ILE A 132 10.75 3.34 -9.76
CA ILE A 132 11.68 2.25 -10.10
C ILE A 132 13.12 2.60 -9.72
N ALA A 133 13.56 3.82 -10.02
CA ALA A 133 14.90 4.29 -9.68
C ALA A 133 15.12 4.30 -8.17
N ARG A 134 14.13 4.71 -7.37
CA ARG A 134 14.23 4.64 -5.91
C ARG A 134 14.37 3.21 -5.40
N VAL A 135 13.54 2.28 -5.91
CA VAL A 135 13.64 0.86 -5.55
C VAL A 135 15.03 0.29 -5.86
N GLN A 136 15.55 0.58 -7.06
CA GLN A 136 16.89 0.12 -7.46
C GLN A 136 17.99 0.74 -6.59
N GLN A 137 17.88 2.02 -6.26
CA GLN A 137 18.82 2.71 -5.39
C GLN A 137 18.87 2.04 -4.02
N VAL A 138 17.73 1.92 -3.33
CA VAL A 138 17.72 1.36 -1.96
C VAL A 138 18.11 -0.12 -1.96
N ALA A 139 17.77 -0.88 -3.00
CA ALA A 139 18.22 -2.27 -3.13
C ALA A 139 19.75 -2.40 -3.18
N GLN A 140 20.45 -1.41 -3.72
CA GLN A 140 21.91 -1.39 -3.84
C GLN A 140 22.60 -0.81 -2.60
N THR A 141 22.05 0.27 -2.02
CA THR A 141 22.75 1.03 -0.97
C THR A 141 22.29 0.67 0.43
N GLU A 142 20.98 0.48 0.63
CA GLU A 142 20.35 0.33 1.95
C GLU A 142 19.16 -0.65 1.90
N PRO A 143 19.42 -1.94 1.63
CA PRO A 143 18.35 -2.87 1.27
C PRO A 143 17.31 -3.12 2.37
N TYR A 144 17.61 -2.81 3.64
CA TYR A 144 16.63 -2.90 4.73
C TYR A 144 15.45 -1.92 4.55
N LEU A 145 15.66 -0.81 3.83
CA LEU A 145 14.60 0.15 3.50
C LEU A 145 13.52 -0.44 2.58
N LEU A 146 13.79 -1.54 1.88
CA LEU A 146 12.78 -2.27 1.10
C LEU A 146 11.61 -2.79 1.96
N VAL A 147 11.77 -2.88 3.30
CA VAL A 147 10.66 -3.16 4.23
C VAL A 147 9.59 -2.06 4.15
N ALA A 148 9.98 -0.80 3.95
CA ALA A 148 9.04 0.31 3.77
C ALA A 148 8.20 0.15 2.49
N HIS A 149 8.82 -0.31 1.41
CA HIS A 149 8.12 -0.59 0.15
C HIS A 149 7.09 -1.71 0.31
N GLN A 150 7.46 -2.81 0.99
CA GLN A 150 6.54 -3.90 1.31
C GLN A 150 5.36 -3.42 2.16
N TYR A 151 5.65 -2.63 3.21
CA TYR A 151 4.63 -2.04 4.08
C TYR A 151 3.63 -1.22 3.27
N THR A 152 4.11 -0.19 2.56
CA THR A 152 3.23 0.77 1.89
C THR A 152 2.46 0.13 0.74
N ARG A 153 3.08 -0.77 -0.03
CA ARG A 153 2.45 -1.42 -1.18
C ARG A 153 1.57 -2.61 -0.77
N TYR A 154 2.14 -3.67 -0.22
CA TYR A 154 1.39 -4.91 -0.01
C TYR A 154 0.26 -4.76 1.00
N LEU A 155 0.47 -4.05 2.10
CA LEU A 155 -0.64 -3.81 3.03
C LEU A 155 -1.68 -2.89 2.42
N GLY A 156 -1.26 -1.82 1.72
CA GLY A 156 -2.18 -0.93 1.01
C GLY A 156 -3.08 -1.68 0.02
N ASP A 157 -2.50 -2.57 -0.78
CA ASP A 157 -3.21 -3.41 -1.72
C ASP A 157 -4.15 -4.41 -1.02
N LEU A 158 -3.75 -4.94 0.13
CA LEU A 158 -4.53 -5.92 0.87
C LEU A 158 -5.70 -5.28 1.63
N PHE A 159 -5.52 -4.07 2.19
CA PHE A 159 -6.58 -3.31 2.88
C PHE A 159 -7.68 -2.85 1.93
N GLY A 160 -7.31 -2.34 0.76
CA GLY A 160 -8.25 -1.70 -0.18
C GLY A 160 -8.57 -2.52 -1.43
N GLY A 161 -7.76 -3.52 -1.77
CA GLY A 161 -7.75 -4.14 -3.09
C GLY A 161 -9.10 -4.71 -3.51
N GLN A 162 -9.73 -5.52 -2.65
CA GLN A 162 -11.02 -6.14 -2.98
C GLN A 162 -12.12 -5.10 -3.29
N MET A 163 -12.18 -4.03 -2.49
CA MET A 163 -13.11 -2.93 -2.72
C MET A 163 -12.80 -2.21 -4.03
N MET A 164 -11.52 -1.86 -4.25
CA MET A 164 -11.05 -1.12 -5.42
C MET A 164 -11.22 -1.90 -6.71
N GLY A 165 -10.89 -3.19 -6.73
CA GLY A 165 -11.10 -4.08 -7.87
C GLY A 165 -12.58 -4.23 -8.21
N GLY A 166 -13.44 -4.42 -7.21
CA GLY A 166 -14.89 -4.46 -7.41
C GLY A 166 -15.45 -3.15 -7.97
N MET A 167 -14.94 -2.00 -7.52
CA MET A 167 -15.31 -0.69 -8.05
C MET A 167 -14.81 -0.51 -9.49
N ALA A 168 -13.55 -0.81 -9.78
CA ALA A 168 -12.97 -0.71 -11.12
C ALA A 168 -13.76 -1.56 -12.13
N GLN A 169 -14.06 -2.82 -11.79
CA GLN A 169 -14.84 -3.72 -12.65
C GLN A 169 -16.20 -3.14 -13.01
N ARG A 170 -16.92 -2.56 -12.03
CA ARG A 170 -18.24 -1.94 -12.25
C ARG A 170 -18.15 -0.64 -13.05
N SER A 171 -17.30 0.29 -12.63
CA SER A 171 -17.21 1.63 -13.21
C SER A 171 -16.70 1.61 -14.66
N LEU A 172 -15.86 0.63 -15.00
CA LEU A 172 -15.24 0.49 -16.32
C LEU A 172 -15.88 -0.58 -17.19
N ASN A 173 -16.95 -1.22 -16.70
CA ASN A 173 -17.65 -2.33 -17.37
C ASN A 173 -16.69 -3.43 -17.86
N LEU A 174 -15.79 -3.87 -16.98
CA LEU A 174 -14.83 -4.94 -17.28
C LEU A 174 -15.52 -6.31 -17.20
N GLU A 175 -14.97 -7.29 -17.94
CA GLU A 175 -15.40 -8.68 -17.82
C GLU A 175 -15.24 -9.19 -16.38
N PRO A 176 -16.19 -10.00 -15.86
CA PRO A 176 -16.12 -10.50 -14.49
C PRO A 176 -14.78 -11.18 -14.19
N GLY A 177 -14.08 -10.67 -13.16
CA GLY A 177 -12.81 -11.22 -12.69
C GLY A 177 -11.59 -10.92 -13.56
N LYS A 178 -11.72 -10.19 -14.67
CA LYS A 178 -10.60 -9.85 -15.56
C LYS A 178 -10.19 -8.38 -15.46
N GLY A 179 -8.88 -8.12 -15.64
CA GLY A 179 -8.30 -6.77 -15.56
C GLY A 179 -8.28 -6.21 -14.14
N VAL A 180 -8.49 -7.05 -13.13
CA VAL A 180 -8.49 -6.70 -11.70
C VAL A 180 -7.78 -7.78 -10.86
N ALA A 181 -7.00 -8.68 -11.50
CA ALA A 181 -6.31 -9.78 -10.83
C ALA A 181 -5.32 -9.26 -9.78
N PHE A 182 -4.70 -8.09 -10.02
CA PHE A 182 -3.82 -7.40 -9.06
C PHE A 182 -4.45 -7.26 -7.66
N TYR A 183 -5.76 -7.06 -7.60
CA TYR A 183 -6.48 -6.85 -6.35
C TYR A 183 -6.93 -8.14 -5.66
N GLN A 184 -6.67 -9.30 -6.27
CA GLN A 184 -7.09 -10.61 -5.78
C GLN A 184 -5.96 -11.33 -5.05
N PHE A 185 -6.27 -11.83 -3.86
CA PHE A 185 -5.32 -12.52 -2.98
C PHE A 185 -5.86 -13.92 -2.65
N PRO A 186 -5.94 -14.84 -3.64
CA PRO A 186 -6.64 -16.12 -3.47
C PRO A 186 -6.04 -17.01 -2.37
N ASP A 187 -4.73 -16.85 -2.09
CA ASP A 187 -4.01 -17.65 -1.09
C ASP A 187 -4.12 -17.09 0.35
N ILE A 188 -4.86 -15.99 0.53
CA ILE A 188 -5.14 -15.34 1.81
C ILE A 188 -6.64 -15.47 2.11
N SER A 189 -7.00 -16.47 2.90
CA SER A 189 -8.40 -16.74 3.27
C SER A 189 -8.94 -15.78 4.35
N ASN A 190 -8.09 -15.31 5.26
CA ASN A 190 -8.45 -14.38 6.32
C ASN A 190 -7.50 -13.18 6.34
N THR A 191 -7.92 -12.09 5.68
CA THR A 191 -7.14 -10.87 5.54
C THR A 191 -6.73 -10.26 6.88
N ASN A 192 -7.65 -10.18 7.85
CA ASN A 192 -7.36 -9.55 9.14
C ASN A 192 -6.31 -10.32 9.93
N GLU A 193 -6.44 -11.65 9.98
CA GLU A 193 -5.47 -12.53 10.63
C GLU A 193 -4.11 -12.47 9.96
N PHE A 194 -4.08 -12.51 8.61
CA PHE A 194 -2.84 -12.39 7.86
C PHE A 194 -2.11 -11.08 8.16
N ILE A 195 -2.83 -9.96 8.19
CA ILE A 195 -2.24 -8.66 8.50
C ILE A 195 -1.73 -8.62 9.95
N THR A 196 -2.47 -9.16 10.91
CA THR A 196 -2.00 -9.28 12.31
C THR A 196 -0.67 -10.02 12.37
N GLN A 197 -0.57 -11.18 11.70
CA GLN A 197 0.68 -11.95 11.64
C GLN A 197 1.81 -11.19 10.94
N TRP A 198 1.50 -10.45 9.88
CA TRP A 198 2.47 -9.61 9.18
C TRP A 198 3.07 -8.55 10.11
N TYR A 199 2.25 -7.83 10.88
CA TYR A 199 2.75 -6.86 11.85
C TYR A 199 3.51 -7.51 13.02
N THR A 200 3.12 -8.71 13.45
CA THR A 200 3.91 -9.48 14.42
C THR A 200 5.31 -9.77 13.90
N ARG A 201 5.45 -10.19 12.62
CA ARG A 201 6.77 -10.40 11.99
C ARG A 201 7.56 -9.11 11.87
N LEU A 202 6.91 -8.01 11.49
CA LEU A 202 7.55 -6.69 11.38
C LEU A 202 8.14 -6.23 12.72
N ASN A 203 7.40 -6.39 13.81
CA ASN A 203 7.86 -6.01 15.13
C ASN A 203 8.97 -6.91 15.69
N ALA A 204 9.12 -8.12 15.15
CA ALA A 204 10.17 -9.06 15.53
C ALA A 204 11.50 -8.80 14.81
N LEU A 205 11.55 -7.86 13.86
CA LEU A 205 12.79 -7.51 13.17
C LEU A 205 13.77 -6.83 14.14
N GLU A 206 14.97 -7.39 14.29
CA GLU A 206 16.05 -6.85 15.12
C GLU A 206 16.74 -5.67 14.41
N LEU A 207 16.02 -4.55 14.33
CA LEU A 207 16.46 -3.28 13.75
C LEU A 207 16.86 -2.30 14.86
N THR A 208 17.88 -1.48 14.61
CA THR A 208 18.19 -0.33 15.48
C THR A 208 17.10 0.74 15.37
N ASP A 209 17.04 1.65 16.33
CA ASP A 209 16.04 2.71 16.31
C ASP A 209 16.25 3.69 15.14
N GLU A 210 17.50 3.90 14.71
CA GLU A 210 17.83 4.66 13.50
C GLU A 210 17.31 3.98 12.23
N GLN A 211 17.47 2.66 12.11
CA GLN A 211 16.95 1.91 10.97
C GLN A 211 15.42 1.92 10.93
N LYS A 212 14.77 1.80 12.09
CA LYS A 212 13.30 1.91 12.19
C LYS A 212 12.83 3.29 11.72
N GLN A 213 13.47 4.36 12.18
CA GLN A 213 13.13 5.71 11.75
C GLN A 213 13.36 5.90 10.24
N ALA A 214 14.48 5.40 9.70
CA ALA A 214 14.76 5.46 8.27
C ALA A 214 13.72 4.69 7.43
N ILE A 215 13.20 3.55 7.94
CA ILE A 215 12.09 2.82 7.30
C ILE A 215 10.80 3.66 7.30
N VAL A 216 10.50 4.38 8.38
CA VAL A 216 9.34 5.29 8.45
C VAL A 216 9.48 6.45 7.46
N ASP A 217 10.67 7.03 7.36
CA ASP A 217 10.95 8.12 6.43
C ASP A 217 10.85 7.64 4.97
N GLU A 218 11.40 6.45 4.67
CA GLU A 218 11.25 5.81 3.36
C GLU A 218 9.79 5.52 3.05
N ALA A 219 9.00 5.05 4.02
CA ALA A 219 7.59 4.77 3.79
C ALA A 219 6.83 6.02 3.35
N ASN A 220 7.15 7.19 3.92
CA ASN A 220 6.60 8.48 3.48
C ASN A 220 7.02 8.84 2.05
N LEU A 221 8.30 8.65 1.70
CA LEU A 221 8.75 8.85 0.31
C LEU A 221 8.03 7.90 -0.65
N VAL A 222 7.79 6.65 -0.26
CA VAL A 222 7.02 5.70 -1.05
C VAL A 222 5.59 6.20 -1.25
N PHE A 223 4.93 6.77 -0.25
CA PHE A 223 3.62 7.40 -0.44
C PHE A 223 3.67 8.51 -1.49
N ASP A 224 4.67 9.40 -1.44
CA ASP A 224 4.83 10.49 -2.40
C ASP A 224 5.04 9.98 -3.83
N LEU A 225 5.86 8.93 -4.01
CA LEU A 225 6.07 8.30 -5.32
C LEU A 225 4.78 7.68 -5.88
N ASN A 226 3.97 7.05 -5.03
CA ASN A 226 2.66 6.52 -5.43
C ASN A 226 1.67 7.63 -5.80
N ILE A 227 1.68 8.75 -5.07
CA ILE A 227 0.89 9.94 -5.41
C ILE A 227 1.33 10.50 -6.77
N GLY A 228 2.63 10.56 -7.05
CA GLY A 228 3.17 11.00 -8.33
C GLY A 228 2.65 10.17 -9.52
N ILE A 229 2.60 8.84 -9.39
CA ILE A 229 2.01 7.97 -10.42
C ILE A 229 0.54 8.34 -10.67
N LEU A 230 -0.23 8.55 -9.61
CA LEU A 230 -1.66 8.81 -9.74
C LEU A 230 -1.96 10.21 -10.29
N GLN A 231 -1.09 11.19 -10.03
CA GLN A 231 -1.20 12.52 -10.64
C GLN A 231 -0.99 12.49 -12.17
N GLU A 232 -0.16 11.59 -12.70
CA GLU A 232 0.01 11.44 -14.15
C GLU A 232 -1.25 10.88 -14.85
N LEU A 233 -2.11 10.18 -14.13
CA LEU A 233 -3.31 9.56 -14.67
C LEU A 233 -4.48 10.53 -14.88
N ASP A 234 -4.47 11.67 -14.18
CA ASP A 234 -5.54 12.65 -14.23
C ASP A 234 -5.53 13.52 -15.51
N GLY A 235 -4.49 13.42 -16.35
CA GLY A 235 -4.41 14.10 -17.66
C GLY A 235 -4.48 15.63 -17.61
N SER A 236 -4.49 16.21 -16.41
CA SER A 236 -4.56 17.64 -16.15
C SER A 236 -3.45 17.99 -15.18
N PRO A 237 -2.67 19.07 -15.40
CA PRO A 237 -1.77 19.57 -14.38
C PRO A 237 -2.65 19.99 -13.21
N PHE A 238 -2.77 19.15 -12.19
CA PHE A 238 -3.02 19.67 -10.86
C PHE A 238 -1.78 20.52 -10.59
N SER A 239 -1.89 21.83 -10.84
CA SER A 239 -0.90 22.79 -10.40
C SER A 239 -0.70 22.48 -8.93
N ALA A 240 0.47 21.96 -8.60
CA ALA A 240 0.88 21.74 -7.24
C ALA A 240 0.69 23.06 -6.48
N ILE A 241 -0.42 23.17 -5.75
CA ILE A 241 -0.45 24.00 -4.56
C ILE A 241 0.21 23.14 -3.49
N TRP A 242 1.52 22.96 -3.67
CA TRP A 242 2.44 22.63 -2.61
C TRP A 242 2.60 23.90 -1.80
N THR A 243 1.69 24.12 -0.86
CA THR A 243 1.96 25.04 0.23
C THR A 243 1.95 24.24 1.50
N MET A 244 3.15 24.02 2.03
CA MET A 244 3.33 23.79 3.45
C MET A 244 2.47 24.80 4.23
N THR A 245 1.49 24.31 4.98
CA THR A 245 0.94 25.05 6.12
C THR A 245 0.78 24.10 7.29
N VAL A 246 1.87 23.94 8.03
CA VAL A 246 1.79 23.71 9.47
C VAL A 246 1.25 25.02 10.07
N ASN A 247 0.27 24.92 10.96
CA ASN A 247 -0.49 25.98 11.65
C ASN A 247 -1.74 26.49 10.92
N SER A 248 -2.91 25.92 11.26
CA SER A 248 -4.06 26.70 11.78
C SER A 248 -5.36 25.86 11.87
N ILE A 249 -5.49 25.00 12.89
CA ILE A 249 -6.81 24.67 13.47
C ILE A 249 -6.69 24.66 14.99
N LYS A 250 -6.56 25.87 15.57
CA LYS A 250 -6.81 26.13 16.99
C LYS A 250 -7.73 27.35 17.21
N ALA A 251 -8.51 27.74 16.21
CA ALA A 251 -9.34 28.94 16.27
C ALA A 251 -10.69 28.80 15.55
N ARG A 252 -11.31 27.61 15.60
CA ARG A 252 -12.67 27.46 15.04
C ARG A 252 -13.64 26.53 15.78
N LEU A 253 -13.30 26.11 16.99
CA LEU A 253 -14.28 25.62 17.97
C LEU A 253 -13.83 26.22 19.30
N GLY A 254 -14.56 27.23 19.77
CA GLY A 254 -14.23 27.96 20.99
C GLY A 254 -14.42 27.11 22.24
N PHE A 255 -13.38 26.34 22.57
CA PHE A 255 -12.96 25.88 23.90
C PHE A 255 -11.43 25.70 23.89
#